data_AF-A0A7J8MGI3-F1
#
_entry.id   AF-A0A7J8MGI3-F1
#
_cell.length_a   1.000
_cell.length_b   1.000
_cell.length_c   1.000
_cell.angle_alpha   90.00
_cell.angle_beta   90.00
_cell.angle_gamma   90.00
#
_symmetry.space_group_name_H-M   'P 1'
#
loop_
_entity.id
_entity.type
_entity.pdbx_description
1 polymer ?
#
loop_
_entity_poly.entity_id
_entity_poly.type
_entity_poly.pdbx_seq_one_letter_code
_entity_poly.pdbx_strand_id
1 'polypeptide(L)'
;VRCTNSHYCSDKGVTVVITDQGSGPNTDFILSRRAFGRMAQTNDAAASLLALGVVDIEYRRYPNKNITIKIDENSNYPYYLAFVLWYQQGDKDITAVQLCETQNFVCKLLDRSYGAVWTTTSPPSGPLSLRMLLSGEDGDESWIVPVNNIPENWKAGETYDTGVQIDI
;
A
#
# COMPACT_ATOMS: atom_id res chain seq x y z
N VAL A 1 -4.60 10.24 10.00
CA VAL A 1 -6.05 10.51 10.20
C VAL A 1 -6.23 11.21 11.53
N ARG A 2 -7.00 12.28 11.58
CA ARG A 2 -7.24 13.10 12.78
C ARG A 2 -8.71 13.48 12.80
N CYS A 3 -9.39 13.35 13.94
CA CYS A 3 -10.75 13.87 14.07
C CYS A 3 -10.74 15.37 14.41
N THR A 4 -11.80 16.09 14.03
CA THR A 4 -11.81 17.57 14.02
C THR A 4 -12.39 18.21 15.28
N ASN A 5 -13.14 17.46 16.09
CA ASN A 5 -13.77 17.98 17.30
C ASN A 5 -12.77 18.10 18.46
N SER A 6 -12.23 19.31 18.70
CA SER A 6 -11.23 19.59 19.73
C SER A 6 -11.66 19.26 21.17
N HIS A 7 -12.96 19.08 21.44
CA HIS A 7 -13.41 18.63 22.76
C HIS A 7 -12.99 17.19 23.07
N TYR A 8 -12.88 16.36 22.04
CA TYR A 8 -12.50 14.94 22.17
C TYR A 8 -11.15 14.62 21.53
N CYS A 9 -10.82 15.29 20.43
CA CYS A 9 -9.76 14.92 19.51
C CYS A 9 -8.40 15.50 19.91
N SER A 10 -7.36 14.70 19.67
CA SER A 10 -5.96 15.11 19.77
C SER A 10 -5.49 15.75 18.46
N ASP A 11 -4.67 16.80 18.56
CA ASP A 11 -4.09 17.48 17.40
C ASP A 11 -3.12 16.62 16.59
N LYS A 12 -2.58 15.55 17.18
CA LYS A 12 -1.57 14.68 16.55
C LYS A 12 -2.16 13.71 15.52
N GLY A 13 -3.43 13.34 15.70
CA GLY A 13 -4.05 12.24 14.96
C GLY A 13 -3.33 10.89 15.16
N VAL A 14 -3.64 9.95 14.28
CA VAL A 14 -3.11 8.59 14.25
C VAL A 14 -2.69 8.17 12.85
N THR A 15 -1.60 7.42 12.78
CA THR A 15 -1.18 6.68 11.59
C THR A 15 -1.97 5.38 11.52
N VAL A 16 -2.59 5.13 10.38
CA VAL A 16 -3.35 3.91 10.08
C VAL A 16 -2.83 3.31 8.78
N VAL A 17 -3.01 2.01 8.61
CA VAL A 17 -2.72 1.29 7.36
C VAL A 17 -4.06 0.81 6.81
N ILE A 18 -4.30 1.05 5.52
CA ILE A 18 -5.50 0.54 4.83
C ILE A 18 -5.24 -0.93 4.50
N THR A 19 -6.10 -1.80 5.02
CA THR A 19 -5.96 -3.26 4.85
C THR A 19 -7.21 -3.92 4.30
N ASP A 20 -8.31 -3.18 4.20
CA ASP A 20 -9.62 -3.71 3.81
C ASP A 20 -10.44 -2.62 3.12
N GLN A 21 -11.54 -3.04 2.50
CA GLN A 21 -12.50 -2.17 1.85
C GLN A 21 -13.84 -2.20 2.58
N GLY A 22 -14.52 -1.06 2.60
CA GLY A 22 -15.88 -0.94 3.11
C GLY A 22 -16.74 -0.13 2.15
N SER A 23 -18.03 -0.44 2.09
CA SER A 23 -18.98 0.34 1.32
C SER A 23 -19.67 1.35 2.23
N GLY A 24 -19.64 2.62 1.83
CA GLY A 24 -20.24 3.75 2.54
C GLY A 24 -20.76 4.78 1.54
N PRO A 25 -21.59 5.73 1.99
CA PRO A 25 -22.15 6.75 1.11
C PRO A 25 -21.09 7.70 0.53
N ASN A 26 -19.92 7.85 1.18
CA ASN A 26 -18.87 8.81 0.78
C ASN A 26 -17.45 8.22 0.94
N THR A 27 -16.43 9.10 0.94
CA THR A 27 -15.03 8.81 1.26
C THR A 27 -14.82 8.59 2.77
N ASP A 28 -15.42 7.52 3.29
CA ASP A 28 -15.40 7.21 4.72
C ASP A 28 -14.24 6.29 5.09
N PHE A 29 -13.66 6.50 6.27
CA PHE A 29 -12.69 5.57 6.87
C PHE A 29 -13.37 4.70 7.93
N ILE A 30 -13.49 3.40 7.67
CA ILE A 30 -13.88 2.42 8.69
C ILE A 30 -12.65 2.05 9.51
N LEU A 31 -12.48 2.71 10.65
CA LEU A 31 -11.32 2.51 11.52
C LEU A 31 -11.56 1.37 12.51
N SER A 32 -10.50 0.61 12.81
CA SER A 32 -10.52 -0.28 13.97
C SER A 32 -10.81 0.50 15.25
N ARG A 33 -11.50 -0.11 16.22
CA ARG A 33 -11.80 0.49 17.54
C ARG A 33 -10.55 1.12 18.19
N ARG A 34 -9.40 0.47 18.01
CA ARG A 34 -8.11 0.93 18.52
C ARG A 34 -7.63 2.21 17.82
N ALA A 35 -7.70 2.27 16.49
CA ALA A 35 -7.32 3.46 15.73
C ALA A 35 -8.28 4.62 16.03
N PHE A 36 -9.58 4.34 16.06
CA PHE A 36 -10.61 5.33 16.34
C PHE A 36 -10.43 5.98 17.71
N GLY A 37 -10.32 5.17 18.78
CA GLY A 37 -10.14 5.67 20.14
C GLY A 37 -8.81 6.43 20.34
N ARG A 38 -7.74 6.06 19.62
CA ARG A 38 -6.44 6.75 19.71
C ARG A 38 -6.44 8.14 19.06
N MET A 39 -7.50 8.52 18.35
CA MET A 39 -7.66 9.91 17.90
C MET A 39 -7.99 10.85 19.07
N ALA A 40 -8.41 10.33 20.22
CA ALA A 40 -8.80 11.16 21.35
C ALA A 40 -7.61 11.71 22.16
N GLN A 41 -7.83 12.83 22.85
CA GLN A 41 -6.82 13.49 23.70
C GLN A 41 -6.57 12.76 25.03
N THR A 42 -7.57 12.08 25.58
CA THR A 42 -7.51 11.33 26.84
C THR A 42 -8.27 10.01 26.73
N ASN A 43 -8.06 9.10 27.68
CA ASN A 43 -8.79 7.83 27.73
C ASN A 43 -10.30 8.04 27.94
N ASP A 44 -10.68 9.03 28.75
CA ASP A 44 -12.10 9.35 28.97
C ASP A 44 -12.73 9.92 27.70
N ALA A 45 -12.03 10.83 27.01
CA ALA A 45 -12.46 11.34 25.72
C ALA A 45 -12.53 10.22 24.66
N ALA A 46 -11.67 9.20 24.74
CA ALA A 46 -11.73 8.05 23.83
C ALA A 46 -13.03 7.24 24.00
N ALA A 47 -13.50 7.08 25.24
CA ALA A 47 -14.78 6.42 25.51
C ALA A 47 -15.95 7.23 24.93
N SER A 48 -15.94 8.56 25.11
CA SER A 48 -16.94 9.45 24.51
C SER A 48 -16.89 9.45 22.99
N LEU A 49 -15.68 9.52 22.40
CA LEU A 49 -15.48 9.50 20.96
C LEU A 49 -16.04 8.20 20.37
N LEU A 50 -15.72 7.04 20.96
CA LEU A 50 -16.24 5.73 20.53
C LEU A 50 -17.77 5.65 20.59
N ALA A 51 -18.40 6.31 21.57
CA ALA A 51 -19.86 6.35 21.70
C ALA A 51 -20.55 7.17 20.61
N LEU A 52 -19.86 8.12 19.97
CA LEU A 52 -20.40 8.89 18.83
C LEU A 52 -20.56 8.03 17.57
N GLY A 53 -19.73 6.99 17.42
CA GLY A 53 -19.73 6.08 16.27
C GLY A 53 -19.17 6.68 14.98
N VAL A 54 -19.59 7.89 14.61
CA VAL A 54 -19.16 8.62 13.41
C VAL A 54 -18.65 10.00 13.79
N VAL A 55 -17.50 10.40 13.22
CA VAL A 55 -16.88 11.72 13.45
C VAL A 55 -16.24 12.23 12.17
N ASP A 56 -16.23 13.54 12.01
CA ASP A 56 -15.50 14.20 10.93
C ASP A 56 -13.99 14.06 11.13
N ILE A 57 -13.29 13.79 10.03
CA ILE A 57 -11.85 13.57 10.02
C ILE A 57 -11.15 14.36 8.93
N GLU A 58 -9.88 14.63 9.17
CA GLU A 58 -8.90 15.03 8.17
C GLU A 58 -7.84 13.94 8.05
N TYR A 59 -7.29 13.77 6.86
CA TYR A 59 -6.24 12.78 6.62
C TYR A 59 -5.23 13.28 5.61
N ARG A 60 -4.05 12.67 5.68
CA ARG A 60 -2.99 12.79 4.68
C ARG A 60 -2.28 11.45 4.57
N ARG A 61 -1.85 11.07 3.36
CA ARG A 61 -0.90 9.97 3.17
C ARG A 61 0.45 10.42 3.74
N TYR A 62 1.20 9.52 4.37
CA TYR A 62 2.45 9.85 5.06
C TYR A 62 3.57 8.88 4.66
N PRO A 63 4.63 9.36 3.99
CA PRO A 63 5.77 8.53 3.63
C PRO A 63 6.67 8.27 4.84
N ASN A 64 7.04 7.00 5.05
CA ASN A 64 7.96 6.63 6.11
C ASN A 64 8.93 5.48 5.78
N LYS A 65 8.81 4.86 4.61
CA LYS A 65 9.58 3.67 4.23
C LYS A 65 9.64 3.50 2.71
N ASN A 66 10.68 2.83 2.21
CA ASN A 66 10.72 2.43 0.81
C ASN A 66 9.56 1.50 0.47
N ILE A 67 9.10 1.56 -0.78
CA ILE A 67 8.17 0.56 -1.29
C ILE A 67 8.83 -0.81 -1.13
N THR A 68 8.10 -1.75 -0.55
CA THR A 68 8.60 -3.10 -0.26
C THR A 68 7.72 -4.11 -0.96
N ILE A 69 8.33 -5.05 -1.67
CA ILE A 69 7.65 -6.16 -2.32
C ILE A 69 7.55 -7.28 -1.29
N LYS A 70 6.33 -7.66 -0.90
CA LYS A 70 6.07 -8.83 -0.06
C LYS A 70 5.53 -9.95 -0.94
N ILE A 71 6.31 -11.02 -1.08
CA ILE A 71 5.88 -12.20 -1.83
C ILE A 71 4.79 -12.93 -1.04
N ASP A 72 3.69 -13.21 -1.72
CA ASP A 72 2.56 -13.95 -1.15
C ASP A 72 3.01 -15.37 -0.76
N GLU A 73 2.49 -15.87 0.35
CA GLU A 73 2.82 -17.21 0.86
C GLU A 73 2.37 -18.32 -0.09
N ASN A 74 1.37 -18.06 -0.94
CA ASN A 74 0.88 -19.01 -1.94
C ASN A 74 1.65 -18.95 -3.26
N SER A 75 2.70 -18.12 -3.35
CA SER A 75 3.59 -18.13 -4.52
C SER A 75 4.33 -19.47 -4.61
N ASN A 76 4.55 -19.94 -5.83
CA ASN A 76 5.20 -21.22 -6.11
C ASN A 76 6.33 -21.01 -7.11
N TYR A 77 7.57 -20.99 -6.62
CA TYR A 77 8.74 -20.83 -7.48
C TYR A 77 8.98 -22.08 -8.35
N PRO A 78 9.27 -21.95 -9.66
CA PRO A 78 9.30 -20.74 -10.49
C PRO A 78 8.00 -20.50 -11.27
N TYR A 79 6.90 -21.18 -10.96
CA TYR A 79 5.71 -21.27 -11.83
C TYR A 79 4.66 -20.19 -11.62
N TYR A 80 4.56 -19.66 -10.39
CA TYR A 80 3.55 -18.67 -10.02
C TYR A 80 4.14 -17.67 -9.04
N LEU A 81 4.07 -16.39 -9.39
CA LEU A 81 4.52 -15.30 -8.55
C LEU A 81 3.32 -14.42 -8.22
N ALA A 82 3.07 -14.24 -6.93
CA ALA A 82 2.11 -13.29 -6.40
C ALA A 82 2.79 -12.42 -5.33
N PHE A 83 2.51 -11.13 -5.33
CA PHE A 83 3.05 -10.23 -4.32
C PHE A 83 2.18 -9.00 -4.12
N VAL A 84 2.38 -8.34 -2.97
CA VAL A 84 1.80 -7.05 -2.65
C VAL A 84 2.89 -6.00 -2.54
N LEU A 85 2.55 -4.76 -2.89
CA LEU A 85 3.42 -3.60 -2.72
C LEU A 85 3.06 -2.91 -1.40
N TRP A 86 3.94 -3.01 -0.42
CA TRP A 86 3.81 -2.32 0.86
C TRP A 86 4.43 -0.93 0.82
N TYR A 87 3.91 -0.06 1.69
CA TYR A 87 4.41 1.30 1.89
C TYR A 87 4.41 2.14 0.60
N GLN A 88 3.34 2.04 -0.19
CA GLN A 88 3.08 3.00 -1.27
C GLN A 88 2.88 4.41 -0.65
N GLN A 89 3.47 5.40 -1.30
CA GLN A 89 3.59 6.77 -0.83
C GLN A 89 3.13 7.76 -1.91
N GLY A 90 3.02 9.03 -1.55
CA GLY A 90 2.61 10.09 -2.45
C GLY A 90 1.10 10.18 -2.66
N ASP A 91 0.71 11.08 -3.56
CA ASP A 91 -0.66 11.32 -4.02
C ASP A 91 -1.06 10.44 -5.21
N LYS A 92 -0.10 9.74 -5.83
CA LYS A 92 -0.34 8.83 -6.95
C LYS A 92 -0.61 7.38 -6.54
N ASP A 93 -1.47 6.72 -7.31
CA ASP A 93 -1.78 5.30 -7.18
C ASP A 93 -0.98 4.43 -8.16
N ILE A 94 -0.57 3.24 -7.72
CA ILE A 94 0.04 2.26 -8.62
C ILE A 94 -1.06 1.53 -9.38
N THR A 95 -1.24 1.86 -10.65
CA THR A 95 -2.34 1.35 -11.49
C THR A 95 -1.92 0.19 -12.39
N ALA A 96 -0.63 0.06 -12.68
CA ALA A 96 -0.09 -1.05 -13.43
C ALA A 96 1.31 -1.43 -12.95
N VAL A 97 1.64 -2.72 -13.06
CA VAL A 97 2.95 -3.26 -12.70
C VAL A 97 3.46 -4.14 -13.83
N GLN A 98 4.71 -3.91 -14.24
CA GLN A 98 5.42 -4.71 -15.23
C GLN A 98 6.62 -5.39 -14.57
N LEU A 99 6.82 -6.66 -14.88
CA LEU A 99 7.92 -7.49 -14.37
C LEU A 99 8.82 -7.89 -15.53
N CYS A 100 10.09 -7.52 -15.48
CA CYS A 100 11.05 -7.72 -16.55
C CYS A 100 12.23 -8.59 -16.09
N GLU A 101 12.67 -9.52 -16.91
CA GLU A 101 13.97 -10.17 -16.74
C GLU A 101 15.11 -9.19 -17.04
N THR A 102 16.15 -9.19 -16.22
CA THR A 102 17.28 -8.24 -16.32
C THR A 102 18.26 -8.54 -17.45
N GLN A 103 18.31 -9.76 -17.99
CA GLN A 103 19.26 -10.16 -19.04
C GLN A 103 18.63 -10.18 -20.43
N ASN A 104 17.51 -10.88 -20.58
CA ASN A 104 16.83 -11.01 -21.88
C ASN A 104 15.79 -9.90 -22.14
N PHE A 105 15.56 -9.01 -21.15
CA PHE A 105 14.63 -7.89 -21.23
C PHE A 105 13.17 -8.28 -21.56
N VAL A 106 12.81 -9.55 -21.29
CA VAL A 106 11.45 -10.03 -21.45
C VAL A 106 10.60 -9.47 -20.32
N CYS A 107 9.58 -8.68 -20.68
CA CYS A 107 8.68 -8.03 -19.73
C CYS A 107 7.27 -8.60 -19.81
N LYS A 108 6.62 -8.76 -18.65
CA LYS A 108 5.21 -9.14 -18.51
C LYS A 108 4.46 -8.08 -17.73
N LEU A 109 3.32 -7.64 -18.25
CA LEU A 109 2.36 -6.88 -17.47
C LEU A 109 1.68 -7.85 -16.48
N LEU A 110 1.52 -7.43 -15.23
CA LEU A 110 0.95 -8.25 -14.18
C LEU A 110 -0.56 -8.06 -14.06
N ASP A 111 -1.25 -9.12 -13.68
CA ASP A 111 -2.67 -9.10 -13.38
C ASP A 111 -2.90 -8.77 -11.90
N ARG A 112 -3.94 -7.99 -11.61
CA ARG A 112 -4.39 -7.71 -10.24
C ARG A 112 -5.48 -8.72 -9.87
N SER A 113 -5.14 -9.71 -9.06
CA SER A 113 -6.02 -10.87 -8.81
C SER A 113 -7.13 -10.57 -7.80
N TYR A 114 -6.75 -10.08 -6.62
CA TYR A 114 -7.67 -9.64 -5.57
C TYR A 114 -6.98 -8.61 -4.67
N GLY A 115 -7.75 -7.65 -4.14
CA GLY A 115 -7.21 -6.57 -3.32
C GLY A 115 -6.04 -5.86 -4.01
N ALA A 116 -4.87 -5.84 -3.36
CA ALA A 116 -3.64 -5.24 -3.88
C ALA A 116 -2.58 -6.27 -4.32
N VAL A 117 -3.00 -7.49 -4.66
CA VAL A 117 -2.10 -8.59 -5.07
C VAL A 117 -1.87 -8.56 -6.59
N TRP A 118 -0.61 -8.46 -6.98
CA TRP A 118 -0.13 -8.54 -8.35
C TRP A 118 0.37 -9.94 -8.65
N THR A 119 0.02 -10.48 -9.82
CA THR A 119 0.26 -11.90 -10.13
C THR A 119 0.74 -12.11 -11.56
N THR A 120 1.50 -13.19 -11.75
CA THR A 120 1.81 -13.72 -13.08
C THR A 120 2.05 -15.23 -13.03
N THR A 121 1.61 -15.90 -14.09
CA THR A 121 1.98 -17.28 -14.37
C THR A 121 3.24 -17.33 -15.23
N SER A 122 4.10 -18.30 -14.93
CA SER A 122 5.40 -18.46 -15.57
C SER A 122 6.21 -17.15 -15.54
N PRO A 123 6.51 -16.58 -14.35
CA PRO A 123 7.36 -15.40 -14.23
C PRO A 123 8.65 -15.58 -15.04
N PRO A 124 9.25 -14.49 -15.56
CA PRO A 124 10.54 -14.58 -16.24
C PRO A 124 11.59 -15.27 -15.35
N SER A 125 12.56 -15.93 -15.98
CA SER A 125 13.69 -16.52 -15.26
C SER A 125 14.70 -15.44 -14.87
N GLY A 126 15.60 -15.72 -13.93
CA GLY A 126 16.66 -14.80 -13.53
C GLY A 126 16.21 -13.67 -12.59
N PRO A 127 17.11 -12.70 -12.29
CA PRO A 127 16.77 -11.54 -11.48
C PRO A 127 15.75 -10.66 -12.17
N LEU A 128 14.75 -10.19 -11.42
CA LEU A 128 13.57 -9.51 -11.94
C LEU A 128 13.59 -8.03 -11.57
N SER A 129 13.46 -7.18 -12.59
CA SER A 129 13.23 -5.75 -12.42
C SER A 129 11.74 -5.46 -12.45
N LEU A 130 11.30 -4.60 -11.54
CA LEU A 130 9.92 -4.13 -11.49
C LEU A 130 9.80 -2.78 -12.22
N ARG A 131 8.66 -2.50 -12.82
CA ARG A 131 8.27 -1.15 -13.26
C ARG A 131 6.85 -0.89 -12.78
N MET A 132 6.60 0.27 -12.23
CA MET A 132 5.30 0.63 -11.67
C MET A 132 4.78 1.89 -12.35
N LEU A 133 3.55 1.86 -12.85
CA LEU A 133 2.86 3.02 -13.39
C LEU A 133 2.16 3.73 -12.25
N LEU A 134 2.54 4.98 -12.03
CA LEU A 134 1.91 5.89 -11.07
C LEU A 134 0.90 6.75 -11.81
N SER A 135 -0.32 6.85 -11.29
CA SER A 135 -1.40 7.69 -11.81
C SER A 135 -1.94 8.61 -10.71
N GLY A 136 -1.98 9.92 -10.97
CA GLY A 136 -2.54 10.93 -10.07
C GLY A 136 -4.02 11.22 -10.31
N GLU A 137 -4.65 11.97 -9.40
CA GLU A 137 -6.06 12.42 -9.57
C GLU A 137 -6.26 13.33 -10.80
N ASP A 138 -5.21 14.02 -11.23
CA ASP A 138 -5.17 14.87 -12.43
C ASP A 138 -5.03 14.07 -13.74
N GLY A 139 -4.87 12.75 -13.64
CA GLY A 139 -4.65 11.85 -14.78
C GLY A 139 -3.21 11.81 -15.27
N ASP A 140 -2.25 12.45 -14.58
CA ASP A 140 -0.83 12.35 -14.94
C ASP A 140 -0.30 10.94 -14.67
N GLU A 141 0.38 10.36 -15.66
CA GLU A 141 0.92 9.01 -15.63
C GLU A 141 2.42 8.99 -15.81
N SER A 142 3.13 8.28 -14.93
CA SER A 142 4.57 8.13 -15.01
C SER A 142 5.03 6.74 -14.59
N TRP A 143 5.99 6.18 -15.33
CA TRP A 143 6.62 4.92 -14.96
C TRP A 143 7.81 5.18 -14.05
N ILE A 144 7.87 4.46 -12.94
CA ILE A 144 9.04 4.38 -12.07
C ILE A 144 9.67 2.98 -12.12
N VAL A 145 10.98 2.93 -11.99
CA VAL A 145 11.75 1.69 -11.97
C VAL A 145 12.55 1.65 -10.67
N PRO A 146 12.22 0.75 -9.74
CA PRO A 146 13.05 0.41 -8.59
C PRO A 146 14.54 0.26 -8.88
N VAL A 147 15.36 0.71 -7.93
CA VAL A 147 16.82 0.55 -7.98
C VAL A 147 17.20 -0.90 -7.72
N ASN A 148 16.48 -1.54 -6.79
CA ASN A 148 16.75 -2.92 -6.39
C ASN A 148 15.85 -3.89 -7.15
N ASN A 149 16.46 -4.97 -7.63
CA ASN A 149 15.76 -6.07 -8.29
C ASN A 149 15.30 -7.12 -7.28
N ILE A 150 14.25 -7.86 -7.64
CA ILE A 150 13.89 -9.10 -6.95
C ILE A 150 14.92 -10.16 -7.36
N PRO A 151 15.53 -10.90 -6.42
CA PRO A 151 16.51 -11.92 -6.77
C PRO A 151 15.85 -13.08 -7.52
N GLU A 152 16.64 -13.78 -8.33
CA GLU A 152 16.17 -14.94 -9.10
C GLU A 152 15.53 -16.01 -8.20
N ASN A 153 16.13 -16.29 -7.05
CA ASN A 153 15.69 -17.31 -6.10
C ASN A 153 14.71 -16.75 -5.05
N TRP A 154 13.80 -15.87 -5.46
CA TRP A 154 12.78 -15.33 -4.56
C TRP A 154 11.97 -16.44 -3.90
N LYS A 155 11.51 -16.16 -2.67
CA LYS A 155 10.79 -17.11 -1.84
C LYS A 155 9.45 -16.56 -1.40
N ALA A 156 8.47 -17.45 -1.34
CA ALA A 156 7.17 -17.16 -0.74
C ALA A 156 7.33 -16.65 0.69
N GLY A 157 6.58 -15.62 1.05
CA GLY A 157 6.65 -15.01 2.38
C GLY A 157 7.85 -14.11 2.64
N GLU A 158 8.81 -13.96 1.71
CA GLU A 158 9.92 -13.02 1.89
C GLU A 158 9.55 -11.59 1.47
N THR A 159 10.35 -10.62 1.93
CA THR A 159 10.21 -9.21 1.57
C THR A 159 11.47 -8.68 0.89
N TYR A 160 11.29 -7.87 -0.15
CA TYR A 160 12.37 -7.23 -0.90
C TYR A 160 12.17 -5.71 -0.96
N ASP A 161 13.15 -4.97 -0.48
CA ASP A 161 13.15 -3.49 -0.50
C ASP A 161 13.47 -2.98 -1.91
N THR A 162 12.62 -2.11 -2.48
CA THR A 162 12.80 -1.60 -3.85
C THR A 162 13.85 -0.49 -3.97
N GLY A 163 14.30 0.09 -2.85
CA GLY A 163 15.16 1.26 -2.83
C GLY A 163 14.46 2.57 -3.24
N VAL A 164 13.14 2.54 -3.50
CA VAL A 164 12.39 3.69 -3.99
C VAL A 164 11.38 4.19 -2.96
N GLN A 165 11.35 5.50 -2.80
CA GLN A 165 10.26 6.25 -2.20
C GLN A 165 9.64 7.14 -3.28
N ILE A 166 8.32 7.26 -3.26
CA ILE A 166 7.61 8.20 -4.12
C ILE A 166 7.52 9.50 -3.32
N ASP A 167 8.12 10.56 -3.86
CA ASP A 167 8.04 11.90 -3.27
C ASP A 167 6.59 12.43 -3.33
N ILE A 168 6.27 13.31 -2.39
CA ILE A 168 4.99 14.05 -2.32
C ILE A 168 5.15 15.37 -3.09
#